data_AF-A0ABD7PJI7-F1
#
_entry.id   AF-A0ABD7PJI7-F1
#
_cell.length_a   1.000
_cell.length_b   1.000
_cell.length_c   1.000
_cell.angle_alpha   90.00
_cell.angle_beta   90.00
_cell.angle_gamma   90.00
#
_symmetry.space_group_name_H-M   'P 1'
#
loop_
_entity.id
_entity.type
_entity.pdbx_description
1 polymer ?
#
loop_
_entity_poly.entity_id
_entity_poly.type
_entity_poly.pdbx_seq_one_letter_code
_entity_poly.pdbx_strand_id
1 'polypeptide(L)'
;MIALFSSGYCCSVGATAGKNDELTITEALGDPLIAMVMRADGVTSEEFKRLLEAAARELKAKLASHQREERRRDCRNDTEDG
;
A
#
# COMPACT_ATOMS: atom_id res chain seq x y z
N MET A 1 39.80 8.86 -6.96
CA MET A 1 39.43 7.50 -6.51
C MET A 1 38.03 7.59 -5.91
N ILE A 2 37.01 7.13 -6.63
CA ILE A 2 35.68 6.94 -6.06
C ILE A 2 35.53 5.43 -5.92
N ALA A 3 35.41 4.97 -4.67
CA ALA A 3 35.24 3.55 -4.36
C ALA A 3 33.85 3.12 -4.86
N LEU A 4 33.82 2.32 -5.93
CA LEU A 4 32.62 1.60 -6.32
C LEU A 4 32.45 0.47 -5.30
N PHE A 5 31.64 0.72 -4.27
CA PHE A 5 31.17 -0.35 -3.40
C PHE A 5 30.33 -1.30 -4.24
N SER A 6 30.88 -2.49 -4.43
CA SER A 6 30.18 -3.70 -4.81
C SER A 6 28.95 -3.84 -3.92
N SER A 7 27.76 -3.65 -4.47
CA SER A 7 26.51 -3.92 -3.77
C SER A 7 25.63 -4.75 -4.69
N GLY A 8 25.73 -6.06 -4.48
CA GLY A 8 24.88 -7.03 -5.13
C GLY A 8 23.44 -6.82 -4.70
N TYR A 9 22.66 -6.18 -5.55
CA TYR A 9 21.20 -6.25 -5.53
C TYR A 9 20.75 -6.89 -6.84
N CYS A 10 21.01 -8.18 -6.99
CA CYS A 10 20.26 -8.98 -7.94
C CYS A 10 18.88 -9.23 -7.32
N CYS A 11 17.93 -8.31 -7.53
CA CYS A 11 16.53 -8.57 -7.23
C CYS A 11 15.77 -8.58 -8.56
N SER A 12 15.32 -9.78 -8.94
CA SER A 12 14.55 -10.05 -10.15
C SER A 12 13.31 -9.16 -10.21
N VAL A 13 13.29 -8.24 -11.17
CA VAL A 13 12.10 -7.45 -11.54
C VAL A 13 11.09 -8.40 -12.16
N GLY A 14 10.22 -8.95 -11.31
CA GLY A 14 9.06 -9.72 -11.73
C GLY A 14 7.96 -8.76 -12.17
N ALA A 15 7.80 -8.58 -13.48
CA ALA A 15 6.62 -7.95 -14.05
C ALA A 15 5.41 -8.86 -13.79
N THR A 16 4.59 -8.55 -12.79
CA THR A 16 3.30 -9.22 -12.59
C THR A 16 2.22 -8.39 -13.26
N ALA A 17 1.86 -8.79 -14.47
CA ALA A 17 0.65 -8.32 -15.14
C ALA A 17 -0.51 -9.26 -14.75
N GLY A 18 -1.47 -8.82 -13.93
CA GLY A 18 -2.69 -9.59 -13.73
C GLY A 18 -3.60 -9.15 -12.58
N LYS A 19 -4.65 -8.40 -12.93
CA LYS A 19 -5.94 -8.23 -12.22
C LYS A 19 -5.81 -7.96 -10.71
N ASN A 20 -5.83 -6.67 -10.38
CA ASN A 20 -5.61 -6.07 -9.05
C ASN A 20 -4.12 -6.06 -8.68
N ASP A 21 -3.34 -5.32 -9.45
CA ASP A 21 -1.90 -5.09 -9.26
C ASP A 21 -1.61 -4.21 -8.02
N GLU A 22 -2.17 -4.59 -6.86
CA GLU A 22 -1.96 -3.92 -5.59
C GLU A 22 -0.64 -4.41 -4.99
N LEU A 23 0.34 -3.50 -4.89
CA LEU A 23 1.65 -3.81 -4.31
C LEU A 23 1.50 -4.09 -2.82
N THR A 24 2.09 -5.19 -2.36
CA THR A 24 2.27 -5.43 -0.93
C THR A 24 3.22 -4.39 -0.34
N ILE A 25 3.10 -4.14 0.97
CA ILE A 25 3.98 -3.18 1.67
C ILE A 25 5.46 -3.55 1.47
N THR A 26 5.79 -4.85 1.46
CA THR A 26 7.15 -5.34 1.23
C THR A 26 7.65 -5.08 -0.18
N GLU A 27 6.79 -5.18 -1.19
CA GLU A 27 7.16 -4.84 -2.57
C GLU A 27 7.38 -3.34 -2.72
N ALA A 28 6.53 -2.52 -2.10
CA ALA A 28 6.72 -1.06 -2.07
C ALA A 28 8.04 -0.67 -1.37
N LEU A 29 8.43 -1.37 -0.31
CA LEU A 29 9.72 -1.14 0.36
C LEU A 29 10.93 -1.55 -0.49
N GLY A 30 10.75 -2.48 -1.43
CA GLY A 30 11.77 -2.91 -2.38
C GLY A 30 11.85 -2.07 -3.64
N ASP A 31 10.95 -1.11 -3.83
CA ASP A 31 10.90 -0.29 -5.03
C ASP A 31 12.09 0.69 -5.10
N PRO A 32 12.84 0.73 -6.23
CA PRO A 32 14.02 1.58 -6.36
C PRO A 32 13.73 3.08 -6.24
N LEU A 33 12.56 3.54 -6.70
CA LEU A 33 12.16 4.95 -6.63
C LEU A 33 11.79 5.32 -5.21
N ILE A 34 10.99 4.49 -4.54
CA ILE A 34 10.63 4.67 -3.12
C ILE A 34 11.90 4.72 -2.27
N ALA A 35 12.86 3.82 -2.51
CA ALA A 35 14.14 3.80 -1.82
C ALA A 35 14.95 5.09 -2.05
N MET A 36 14.90 5.69 -3.24
CA MET A 36 15.55 6.99 -3.51
C MET A 36 14.90 8.12 -2.72
N VAL A 37 13.57 8.18 -2.69
CA VAL A 37 12.82 9.21 -1.95
C VAL A 37 13.09 9.09 -0.44
N MET A 38 13.02 7.88 0.11
CA MET A 38 13.33 7.65 1.53
C MET A 38 14.74 8.11 1.90
N ARG A 39 15.73 7.88 1.03
CA ARG A 39 17.11 8.37 1.25
C ARG A 39 17.19 9.89 1.20
N ALA A 40 16.45 10.54 0.29
CA ALA A 40 16.40 11.98 0.20
C ALA A 40 15.76 12.62 1.45
N ASP A 41 14.75 11.95 2.00
CA ASP A 41 14.00 12.42 3.17
C ASP A 41 14.59 11.94 4.51
N GLY A 42 15.64 11.12 4.50
CA GLY A 42 16.26 10.56 5.71
C GLY A 42 15.36 9.57 6.47
N VAL A 43 14.38 8.96 5.79
CA VAL A 43 13.41 8.04 6.38
C VAL A 43 13.93 6.60 6.33
N THR A 44 13.82 5.89 7.45
CA THR A 44 14.18 4.47 7.51
C THR A 44 13.08 3.57 6.97
N SER A 45 13.44 2.36 6.50
CA SER A 45 12.46 1.36 6.02
C SER A 45 11.46 0.95 7.09
N GLU A 46 11.87 0.91 8.35
CA GLU A 46 10.99 0.58 9.48
C GLU A 46 9.94 1.68 9.73
N GLU A 47 10.33 2.95 9.66
CA GLU A 47 9.40 4.08 9.80
C GLU A 47 8.39 4.11 8.65
N PHE A 48 8.87 3.96 7.41
CA PHE A 48 8.00 3.94 6.25
C PHE A 48 7.03 2.74 6.27
N LYS A 49 7.52 1.56 6.68
CA LYS A 49 6.67 0.38 6.89
C LYS A 49 5.57 0.64 7.92
N ARG A 50 5.92 1.17 9.09
CA ARG A 50 4.94 1.46 10.16
C ARG A 50 3.88 2.45 9.70
N LEU A 51 4.28 3.46 8.93
CA LEU A 51 3.36 4.43 8.34
C LEU A 51 2.37 3.76 7.38
N LEU A 52 2.87 2.96 6.43
CA LEU A 52 2.03 2.24 5.48
C LEU A 52 1.08 1.26 6.18
N GLU A 53 1.53 0.55 7.20
CA GLU A 53 0.68 -0.34 7.99
C GLU A 53 -0.42 0.43 8.74
N ALA A 54 -0.10 1.59 9.31
CA ALA A 54 -1.09 2.44 9.97
C ALA A 54 -2.14 2.95 8.98
N ALA A 55 -1.71 3.46 7.83
CA ALA A 55 -2.58 3.91 6.77
C ALA A 55 -3.48 2.78 6.25
N ALA A 56 -2.93 1.58 6.04
CA ALA A 56 -3.68 0.41 5.60
C ALA A 56 -4.76 -0.01 6.62
N ARG A 57 -4.44 0.04 7.93
CA ARG A 57 -5.43 -0.23 9.00
C ARG A 57 -6.57 0.78 8.98
N GLU A 58 -6.24 2.07 8.86
CA GLU A 58 -7.24 3.13 8.81
C GLU A 58 -8.13 3.02 7.56
N LEU A 59 -7.53 2.74 6.39
CA LEU A 59 -8.26 2.55 5.14
C LEU A 59 -9.24 1.37 5.25
N LYS A 60 -8.80 0.24 5.81
CA LYS A 60 -9.67 -0.92 6.05
C LYS A 60 -10.83 -0.59 6.98
N ALA A 61 -10.58 0.18 8.05
CA ALA A 61 -11.64 0.61 8.96
C ALA A 61 -12.68 1.51 8.25
N LYS A 62 -12.22 2.47 7.43
CA LYS A 62 -13.10 3.36 6.65
C LYS A 62 -13.95 2.59 5.64
N LEU A 63 -13.35 1.64 4.92
CA LEU A 63 -14.08 0.79 3.97
C LEU A 63 -15.11 -0.08 4.69
N ALA A 64 -14.77 -0.65 5.85
CA ALA A 64 -15.71 -1.43 6.64
C ALA A 64 -16.90 -0.59 7.15
N SER A 65 -16.66 0.67 7.54
CA SER A 65 -17.76 1.58 7.90
C SER A 65 -18.64 1.95 6.71
N HIS A 66 -18.04 2.21 5.54
CA HIS A 66 -18.80 2.56 4.33
C HIS A 66 -19.69 1.40 3.87
N GLN A 67 -19.16 0.17 3.85
CA GLN A 67 -19.95 -1.02 3.54
C GLN A 67 -21.10 -1.25 4.52
N ARG A 68 -20.91 -0.89 5.80
CA ARG A 68 -21.97 -0.99 6.81
C ARG A 68 -23.06 0.06 6.61
N GLU A 69 -22.70 1.24 6.16
CA GLU A 69 -23.65 2.32 5.88
C GLU A 69 -24.40 2.09 4.56
N GLU A 70 -23.71 1.60 3.54
CA GLU A 70 -24.29 1.18 2.26
C GLU A 70 -25.34 0.07 2.46
N ARG A 71 -24.99 -1.00 3.21
CA ARG A 71 -25.97 -2.05 3.57
C ARG A 71 -27.16 -1.52 4.38
N ARG A 72 -26.99 -0.46 5.16
CA ARG A 72 -28.09 0.16 5.91
C ARG A 72 -29.02 1.01 5.04
N ARG A 73 -28.52 1.59 3.95
CA ARG A 73 -29.37 2.26 2.95
C ARG A 73 -30.20 1.26 2.16
N ASP A 74 -29.61 0.12 1.82
CA ASP A 74 -30.29 -0.93 1.06
C ASP A 74 -31.58 -1.38 1.77
N CYS A 75 -31.49 -1.73 3.07
CA CYS A 75 -32.66 -2.12 3.87
C CYS A 75 -33.70 -1.01 4.13
N ARG A 76 -33.43 0.24 3.73
CA ARG A 76 -34.34 1.38 3.95
C ARG A 76 -35.25 1.64 2.76
N ASN A 77 -34.90 1.14 1.57
CA ASN A 77 -35.66 1.34 0.34
C ASN A 77 -36.76 0.28 0.15
N ASP A 78 -36.76 -0.80 0.94
CA ASP A 78 -37.75 -1.89 0.83
C ASP A 78 -39.12 -1.57 1.44
N THR A 79 -39.31 -0.37 2.01
CA THR A 79 -40.57 0.02 2.69
C THR A 79 -41.47 0.93 1.84
N GLU A 80 -41.08 1.24 0.60
CA GLU A 80 -41.82 2.14 -0.30
C GLU A 80 -42.27 1.45 -1.60
N ASP A 81 -42.63 0.16 -1.54
CA ASP A 81 -43.29 -0.53 -2.65
C ASP A 81 -44.78 -0.77 -2.32
N GLY A 82 -45.63 0.15 -2.81
CA GLY A 82 -47.06 -0.06 -3.12
C GLY A 82 -48.05 -0.26 -1.98
#